data_AF-A0A1B0DLE9-F1
#
_entry.id   AF-A0A1B0DLE9-F1
#
_cell.length_a   1.000
_cell.length_b   1.000
_cell.length_c   1.000
_cell.angle_alpha   90.00
_cell.angle_beta   90.00
_cell.angle_gamma   90.00
#
_symmetry.space_group_name_H-M   'P 1'
#
loop_
_entity.id
_entity.type
_entity.pdbx_description
1 polymer ?
#
loop_
_entity_poly.entity_id
_entity_poly.type
_entity_poly.pdbx_seq_one_letter_code
_entity_poly.pdbx_strand_id
1 'polypeptide(L)'
;MKINSYLRAITSPKDRTLFRYFLLAVLRVALVFVPQTGYIHPDEFFQTLEPMAGDEFHLEVVRPWEYNATFPIRSVVAPICVIKVPLNILKFINVYFVHFLGINLISSYTILIFPRLCMCLLSFVCDYSLFRMCRVYGLRHEIRLLVLGSSYVMLVFGTRTFSNSLEMILTSFLLCLVAECMLLSNTVIKQSELLQDKYKEATKVVERVKIFKLRSALPPHSFNRCFLIASLCVVGIFNRPTFLFFGMPIVFFWLLRGLGSRSITFLDFNVRVLLFILASLPALVICTLVDSLYFRYLTLEEIEKMEISIDNFVFTPLNFIRYNINPDNTAKHGIHAWYLHVLVNIPLLFNILGIVAIVSAFLFLFR
;
A
#
# COMPACT_ATOMS: atom_id res chain seq x y z
N MET A 1 13.64 32.23 12.20
CA MET A 1 13.57 31.80 13.62
C MET A 1 13.11 30.34 13.82
N LYS A 2 12.13 29.81 13.07
CA LYS A 2 11.64 28.42 13.21
C LYS A 2 12.66 27.33 12.81
N ILE A 3 13.55 27.56 11.84
CA ILE A 3 14.57 26.57 11.45
C ILE A 3 15.60 26.34 12.57
N ASN A 4 16.01 27.41 13.27
CA ASN A 4 16.94 27.29 14.41
C ASN A 4 16.32 26.58 15.62
N SER A 5 15.00 26.64 15.83
CA SER A 5 14.35 25.86 16.88
C SER A 5 14.29 24.37 16.54
N TYR A 6 14.13 24.00 15.26
CA TYR A 6 14.22 22.60 14.83
C TYR A 6 15.64 22.05 14.96
N LEU A 7 16.65 22.84 14.56
CA LEU A 7 18.06 22.46 14.72
C LEU A 7 18.48 22.32 16.19
N ARG A 8 18.01 23.20 17.08
CA ARG A 8 18.24 23.07 18.54
C ARG A 8 17.49 21.89 19.16
N ALA A 9 16.28 21.58 18.69
CA ALA A 9 15.56 20.40 19.13
C ALA A 9 16.34 19.12 18.80
N ILE A 10 16.91 19.01 17.60
CA ILE A 10 17.75 17.85 17.19
C ILE A 10 18.93 17.60 18.16
N THR A 11 19.45 18.65 18.80
CA THR A 11 20.61 18.55 19.71
C THR A 11 20.29 18.14 21.16
N SER A 12 19.02 17.99 21.54
CA SER A 12 18.64 17.58 22.90
C SER A 12 18.81 16.06 23.13
N PRO A 13 19.13 15.59 24.36
CA PRO A 13 19.36 14.17 24.64
C PRO A 13 18.11 13.28 24.43
N LYS A 14 16.88 13.83 24.48
CA LYS A 14 15.64 13.14 24.11
C LYS A 14 15.51 12.94 22.59
N ASP A 15 16.20 13.77 21.81
CA ASP A 15 16.09 13.85 20.34
C ASP A 15 17.19 13.09 19.59
N ARG A 16 18.14 12.48 20.31
CA ARG A 16 19.20 11.64 19.71
C ARG A 16 18.63 10.47 18.89
N THR A 17 17.51 9.90 19.31
CA THR A 17 16.84 8.80 18.58
C THR A 17 16.25 9.29 17.25
N LEU A 18 15.64 10.47 17.25
CA LEU A 18 15.05 11.09 16.06
C LEU A 18 16.15 11.52 15.09
N PHE A 19 17.26 12.07 15.59
CA PHE A 19 18.44 12.38 14.80
C PHE A 19 19.00 11.14 14.10
N ARG A 20 19.17 10.03 14.82
CA ARG A 20 19.60 8.75 14.24
C ARG A 20 18.64 8.25 13.15
N TYR A 21 17.33 8.39 13.36
CA TYR A 21 16.35 8.08 12.33
C TYR A 21 16.55 8.95 11.07
N PHE A 22 16.77 10.26 11.21
CA PHE A 22 17.06 11.11 10.05
C PHE A 22 18.34 10.73 9.33
N LEU A 23 19.40 10.33 10.05
CA LEU A 23 20.61 9.80 9.42
C LEU A 23 20.30 8.53 8.61
N LEU A 24 19.46 7.63 9.13
CA LEU A 24 19.02 6.43 8.40
C LEU A 24 18.14 6.77 7.20
N ALA A 25 17.30 7.80 7.30
CA ALA A 25 16.49 8.28 6.17
C ALA A 25 17.36 8.87 5.06
N VAL A 26 18.39 9.65 5.41
CA VAL A 26 19.39 10.15 4.45
C VAL A 26 20.18 8.99 3.85
N LEU A 27 20.60 8.02 4.66
CA LEU A 27 21.28 6.81 4.17
C LEU A 27 20.39 6.04 3.19
N ARG A 28 19.10 5.87 3.49
CA ARG A 28 18.13 5.21 2.60
C ARG A 28 18.09 5.86 1.23
N VAL A 29 18.02 7.20 1.19
CA VAL A 29 18.02 7.96 -0.08
C VAL A 29 19.39 7.87 -0.77
N ALA A 30 20.49 7.96 -0.02
CA ALA A 30 21.84 7.87 -0.58
C ALA A 30 22.11 6.50 -1.23
N LEU A 31 21.61 5.42 -0.63
CA LEU A 31 21.75 4.05 -1.14
C LEU A 31 21.07 3.83 -2.50
N VAL A 32 20.09 4.67 -2.86
CA VAL A 32 19.46 4.63 -4.19
C VAL A 32 20.48 4.91 -5.28
N PHE A 33 21.40 5.85 -5.05
CA PHE A 33 22.42 6.28 -6.03
C PHE A 33 23.65 5.37 -6.09
N VAL A 34 23.73 4.37 -5.21
CA VAL A 34 24.84 3.42 -5.27
C VAL A 34 24.50 2.33 -6.28
N PRO A 35 25.33 2.08 -7.31
CA PRO A 35 25.12 0.97 -8.22
C PRO A 35 25.24 -0.35 -7.43
N GLN A 36 24.20 -1.16 -7.46
CA GLN A 36 24.12 -2.42 -6.72
C GLN A 36 24.00 -3.57 -7.72
N THR A 37 24.98 -4.47 -7.72
CA THR A 37 25.16 -5.59 -8.66
C THR A 37 24.52 -6.91 -8.20
N GLY A 38 23.72 -6.91 -7.12
CA GLY A 38 23.27 -8.12 -6.42
C GLY A 38 21.94 -8.75 -6.87
N TYR A 39 21.78 -10.02 -6.46
CA TYR A 39 20.72 -11.06 -6.56
C TYR A 39 19.26 -10.72 -6.98
N ILE A 40 18.79 -9.47 -6.87
CA ILE A 40 17.36 -9.15 -6.98
C ILE A 40 16.91 -8.86 -8.43
N HIS A 41 17.59 -9.53 -9.38
CA HIS A 41 17.61 -9.20 -10.80
C HIS A 41 16.27 -9.42 -11.55
N PRO A 42 15.52 -10.52 -11.37
CA PRO A 42 14.37 -10.76 -12.24
C PRO A 42 13.15 -9.87 -11.95
N ASP A 43 12.77 -9.74 -10.68
CA ASP A 43 11.56 -8.99 -10.31
C ASP A 43 11.70 -7.47 -10.52
N GLU A 44 12.90 -6.93 -10.29
CA GLU A 44 13.15 -5.48 -10.43
C GLU A 44 13.28 -5.09 -11.91
N PHE A 45 14.11 -5.81 -12.64
CA PHE A 45 14.50 -5.45 -14.01
C PHE A 45 13.55 -6.11 -15.02
N PHE A 46 13.60 -7.43 -15.18
CA PHE A 46 12.86 -8.15 -16.23
C PHE A 46 11.34 -8.05 -16.10
N GLN A 47 10.80 -8.10 -14.88
CA GLN A 47 9.34 -8.13 -14.65
C GLN A 47 8.69 -6.76 -14.44
N THR A 48 9.47 -5.71 -14.22
CA THR A 48 8.91 -4.40 -13.85
C THR A 48 9.48 -3.27 -14.70
N LEU A 49 10.80 -3.04 -14.63
CA LEU A 49 11.43 -1.91 -15.33
C LEU A 49 11.48 -2.11 -16.86
N GLU A 50 11.98 -3.25 -17.33
CA GLU A 50 12.26 -3.48 -18.75
C GLU A 50 11.01 -3.42 -19.63
N PRO A 51 9.87 -4.07 -19.31
CA PRO A 51 8.68 -3.99 -20.15
C PRO A 51 8.18 -2.56 -20.31
N MET A 52 8.19 -1.78 -19.22
CA MET A 52 7.71 -0.40 -19.21
C MET A 52 8.70 0.57 -19.88
N ALA A 53 10.01 0.37 -19.68
CA ALA A 53 11.04 1.16 -20.34
C ALA A 53 11.11 0.86 -21.85
N GLY A 54 10.91 -0.40 -22.25
CA GLY A 54 10.80 -0.81 -23.65
C GLY A 54 9.60 -0.17 -24.34
N ASP A 55 8.45 -0.15 -23.68
CA ASP A 55 7.25 0.55 -24.20
C ASP A 55 7.50 2.04 -24.39
N GLU A 56 8.16 2.68 -23.44
CA GLU A 56 8.28 4.13 -23.39
C GLU A 56 9.43 4.64 -24.27
N PHE A 57 10.58 3.97 -24.28
CA PHE A 57 11.77 4.38 -25.04
C PHE A 57 11.97 3.59 -26.35
N HIS A 58 11.04 2.70 -26.72
CA HIS A 58 11.13 1.83 -27.89
C HIS A 58 12.41 0.98 -27.91
N LEU A 59 12.81 0.49 -26.73
CA LEU A 59 13.98 -0.39 -26.58
C LEU A 59 13.60 -1.83 -26.90
N GLU A 60 14.53 -2.58 -27.48
CA GLU A 60 14.39 -4.03 -27.63
C GLU A 60 14.51 -4.70 -26.26
N VAL A 61 13.39 -5.19 -25.74
CA VAL A 61 13.30 -5.86 -24.42
C VAL A 61 12.55 -7.19 -24.54
N VAL A 62 12.97 -8.17 -23.73
CA VAL A 62 12.28 -9.45 -23.63
C VAL A 62 11.12 -9.30 -22.65
N ARG A 63 9.87 -9.34 -23.16
CA ARG A 63 8.70 -9.33 -22.29
C ARG A 63 8.57 -10.68 -21.56
N PRO A 64 8.44 -10.70 -20.22
CA PRO A 64 8.24 -11.95 -19.51
C PRO A 64 6.82 -12.46 -19.73
N TRP A 65 6.61 -13.74 -19.43
CA TRP A 65 5.33 -14.44 -19.59
C TRP A 65 4.17 -13.75 -18.86
N GLU A 66 4.48 -12.97 -17.82
CA GLU A 66 3.51 -12.20 -17.04
C GLU A 66 2.70 -11.18 -17.86
N TYR A 67 3.30 -10.61 -18.91
CA TYR A 67 2.70 -9.61 -19.80
C TYR A 67 2.25 -10.20 -21.15
N ASN A 68 2.04 -11.51 -21.21
CA ASN A 68 1.56 -12.13 -22.45
C ASN A 68 0.18 -11.58 -22.83
N ALA A 69 0.06 -11.07 -24.07
CA ALA A 69 -1.18 -10.48 -24.57
C ALA A 69 -2.32 -11.49 -24.75
N THR A 70 -2.07 -12.79 -24.88
CA THR A 70 -3.14 -13.79 -25.02
C THR A 70 -3.75 -14.23 -23.69
N PHE A 71 -3.01 -14.10 -22.60
CA PHE A 71 -3.48 -14.42 -21.26
C PHE A 71 -2.72 -13.58 -20.23
N PRO A 72 -3.12 -12.31 -20.03
CA PRO A 72 -2.38 -11.40 -19.17
C PRO A 72 -2.61 -11.76 -17.70
N ILE A 73 -1.52 -11.99 -16.96
CA ILE A 73 -1.59 -12.35 -15.53
C ILE A 73 -1.10 -11.23 -14.62
N ARG A 74 -0.33 -10.27 -15.14
CA ARG A 74 0.17 -9.13 -14.37
C ARG A 74 -0.55 -7.86 -14.78
N SER A 75 -1.17 -7.19 -13.81
CA SER A 75 -1.72 -5.86 -14.03
C SER A 75 -0.61 -4.86 -14.34
N VAL A 76 -0.88 -3.97 -15.29
CA VAL A 76 0.04 -2.89 -15.65
C VAL A 76 -0.19 -1.63 -14.81
N VAL A 77 -1.27 -1.55 -14.03
CA VAL A 77 -1.62 -0.37 -13.23
C VAL A 77 -0.46 0.04 -12.32
N ALA A 78 0.07 -0.89 -11.52
CA ALA A 78 1.19 -0.60 -10.61
C ALA A 78 2.50 -0.28 -11.35
N PRO A 79 2.96 -1.07 -12.35
CA PRO A 79 4.10 -0.71 -13.19
C PRO A 79 3.97 0.66 -13.88
N ILE A 80 2.79 1.03 -14.37
CA ILE A 80 2.55 2.35 -14.97
C ILE A 80 2.78 3.44 -13.94
N CYS A 81 2.18 3.31 -12.74
CA CYS A 81 2.32 4.32 -11.70
C CYS A 81 3.77 4.48 -11.19
N VAL A 82 4.52 3.39 -11.07
CA VAL A 82 5.83 3.39 -10.41
C VAL A 82 7.01 3.49 -11.37
N ILE A 83 6.82 3.08 -12.63
CA ILE A 83 7.86 3.14 -13.65
C ILE A 83 7.48 4.14 -14.74
N LYS A 84 6.39 3.89 -15.48
CA LYS A 84 6.08 4.66 -16.68
C LYS A 84 5.86 6.15 -16.40
N VAL A 85 5.10 6.48 -15.35
CA VAL A 85 4.87 7.87 -14.93
C VAL A 85 6.20 8.55 -14.55
N PRO A 86 7.05 7.98 -13.68
CA PRO A 86 8.40 8.52 -13.45
C PRO A 86 9.25 8.68 -14.72
N LEU A 87 9.27 7.71 -15.62
CA LEU A 87 10.03 7.82 -16.87
C LEU A 87 9.52 8.96 -17.75
N ASN A 88 8.21 9.21 -17.79
CA ASN A 88 7.62 10.33 -18.52
C ASN A 88 8.00 11.68 -17.91
N ILE A 89 8.03 11.77 -16.58
CA ILE A 89 8.53 12.94 -15.86
C ILE A 89 10.01 13.16 -16.19
N LEU A 90 10.83 12.09 -16.20
CA LEU A 90 12.24 12.17 -16.57
C LEU A 90 12.44 12.67 -18.01
N LYS A 91 11.65 12.17 -18.97
CA LYS A 91 11.65 12.66 -20.35
C LYS A 91 11.31 14.14 -20.43
N PHE A 92 10.27 14.57 -19.73
CA PHE A 92 9.87 15.98 -19.69
C PHE A 92 10.98 16.86 -19.13
N ILE A 93 11.60 16.46 -18.00
CA ILE A 93 12.74 17.18 -17.40
C ILE A 93 13.93 17.22 -18.37
N ASN A 94 14.20 16.12 -19.07
CA ASN A 94 15.31 16.02 -20.03
C ASN A 94 15.20 17.05 -21.16
N VAL A 95 13.99 17.32 -21.67
CA VAL A 95 13.78 18.33 -22.73
C VAL A 95 14.31 19.70 -22.28
N TYR A 96 14.03 20.11 -21.05
CA TYR A 96 14.52 21.40 -20.52
C TYR A 96 16.00 21.39 -20.21
N PHE A 97 16.54 20.30 -19.68
CA PHE A 97 17.98 20.18 -19.40
C PHE A 97 18.82 20.24 -20.67
N VAL A 98 18.39 19.57 -21.73
CA VAL A 98 19.05 19.67 -23.04
C VAL A 98 18.93 21.09 -23.59
N HIS A 99 17.76 21.72 -23.48
CA HIS A 99 17.55 23.08 -24.00
C HIS A 99 18.37 24.16 -23.26
N PHE A 100 18.40 24.13 -21.92
CA PHE A 100 19.05 25.19 -21.12
C PHE A 100 20.51 24.91 -20.77
N LEU A 101 20.89 23.63 -20.59
CA LEU A 101 22.20 23.24 -20.10
C LEU A 101 23.00 22.39 -21.11
N GLY A 102 22.39 21.93 -22.20
CA GLY A 102 23.03 21.06 -23.19
C GLY A 102 23.37 19.66 -22.68
N ILE A 103 22.83 19.25 -21.51
CA ILE A 103 23.14 17.97 -20.88
C ILE A 103 21.98 17.00 -21.12
N ASN A 104 22.28 15.82 -21.67
CA ASN A 104 21.32 14.73 -21.78
C ASN A 104 21.31 13.90 -20.49
N LEU A 105 20.15 13.88 -19.81
CA LEU A 105 19.93 13.13 -18.58
C LEU A 105 19.53 11.68 -18.85
N ILE A 106 19.10 11.31 -20.05
CA ILE A 106 18.65 9.95 -20.36
C ILE A 106 19.88 9.06 -20.59
N SER A 107 20.09 8.12 -19.66
CA SER A 107 21.13 7.10 -19.70
C SER A 107 20.58 5.82 -19.07
N SER A 108 21.22 4.67 -19.31
CA SER A 108 20.82 3.40 -18.67
C SER A 108 20.80 3.49 -17.14
N TYR A 109 21.72 4.29 -16.57
CA TYR A 109 21.77 4.54 -15.14
C TYR A 109 20.56 5.35 -14.65
N THR A 110 20.21 6.45 -15.32
CA THR A 110 19.10 7.30 -14.87
C THR A 110 17.73 6.67 -15.07
N ILE A 111 17.54 5.87 -16.12
CA ILE A 111 16.32 5.08 -16.34
C ILE A 111 16.07 4.11 -15.18
N LEU A 112 17.12 3.57 -14.57
CA LEU A 112 17.02 2.68 -13.41
C LEU A 112 16.83 3.45 -12.09
N ILE A 113 17.59 4.53 -11.90
CA ILE A 113 17.70 5.23 -10.62
C ILE A 113 16.51 6.15 -10.37
N PHE A 114 15.94 6.76 -11.42
CA PHE A 114 14.84 7.70 -11.24
C PHE A 114 13.56 7.01 -10.70
N PRO A 115 13.09 5.87 -11.25
CA PRO A 115 12.01 5.10 -10.64
C PRO A 115 12.31 4.61 -9.22
N ARG A 116 13.57 4.17 -8.94
CA ARG A 116 14.00 3.81 -7.58
C ARG A 116 13.90 4.97 -6.60
N LEU A 117 14.23 6.18 -7.03
CA LEU A 117 14.10 7.38 -6.20
C LEU A 117 12.62 7.65 -5.90
N CYS A 118 11.74 7.59 -6.90
CA CYS A 118 10.29 7.71 -6.68
C CYS A 118 9.77 6.64 -5.71
N MET A 119 10.23 5.40 -5.87
CA MET A 119 9.88 4.29 -4.99
C MET A 119 10.39 4.48 -3.56
N CYS A 120 11.62 4.97 -3.40
CA CYS A 120 12.18 5.35 -2.10
C CYS A 120 11.37 6.47 -1.44
N LEU A 121 10.90 7.46 -2.20
CA LEU A 121 10.02 8.52 -1.69
C LEU A 121 8.67 7.94 -1.23
N LEU A 122 8.09 7.02 -2.02
CA LEU A 122 6.88 6.30 -1.64
C LEU A 122 7.09 5.44 -0.39
N SER A 123 8.28 4.89 -0.16
CA SER A 123 8.59 4.08 1.03
C SER A 123 8.37 4.85 2.34
N PHE A 124 8.51 6.18 2.34
CA PHE A 124 8.26 7.02 3.52
C PHE A 124 6.77 7.06 3.92
N VAL A 125 5.86 6.58 3.08
CA VAL A 125 4.46 6.34 3.47
C VAL A 125 4.39 5.29 4.59
N CYS A 126 5.30 4.31 4.63
CA CYS A 126 5.39 3.35 5.73
C CYS A 126 5.79 4.06 7.04
N ASP A 127 6.83 4.89 7.00
CA ASP A 127 7.29 5.66 8.15
C ASP A 127 6.20 6.64 8.64
N TYR A 128 5.52 7.32 7.71
CA TYR A 128 4.38 8.20 8.02
C TYR A 128 3.22 7.42 8.67
N SER A 129 2.84 6.28 8.10
CA SER A 129 1.76 5.43 8.61
C SER A 129 2.05 4.97 10.04
N LEU A 130 3.27 4.52 10.30
CA LEU A 130 3.72 4.13 11.64
C LEU A 130 3.70 5.33 12.60
N PHE A 131 4.21 6.48 12.18
CA PHE A 131 4.21 7.71 12.98
C PHE A 131 2.77 8.13 13.36
N ARG A 132 1.86 8.14 12.38
CA ARG A 132 0.45 8.50 12.58
C ARG A 132 -0.24 7.55 13.54
N MET A 133 -0.09 6.24 13.35
CA MET A 133 -0.62 5.25 14.28
C MET A 133 -0.07 5.46 15.70
N CYS A 134 1.23 5.68 15.85
CA CYS A 134 1.82 5.94 17.16
C CYS A 134 1.22 7.20 17.82
N ARG A 135 1.03 8.28 17.07
CA ARG A 135 0.40 9.51 17.57
C ARG A 135 -1.04 9.29 18.00
N VAL A 136 -1.80 8.54 17.22
CA VAL A 136 -3.22 8.23 17.45
C VAL A 136 -3.40 7.38 18.72
N TYR A 137 -2.51 6.43 18.97
CA TYR A 137 -2.56 5.55 20.15
C TYR A 137 -1.71 6.03 21.34
N GLY A 138 -1.11 7.22 21.27
CA GLY A 138 -0.26 7.76 22.34
C GLY A 138 1.03 6.96 22.59
N LEU A 139 1.54 6.25 21.58
CA LEU A 139 2.74 5.43 21.65
C LEU A 139 3.99 6.25 21.28
N ARG A 140 5.14 5.88 21.86
CA ARG A 140 6.46 6.46 21.54
C ARG A 140 6.88 6.14 20.10
N HIS A 141 6.83 7.13 19.21
CA HIS A 141 7.13 6.93 17.78
C HIS A 141 8.63 6.85 17.50
N GLU A 142 9.49 7.45 18.32
CA GLU A 142 10.92 7.63 18.01
C GLU A 142 11.65 6.29 17.89
N ILE A 143 11.43 5.40 18.85
CA ILE A 143 12.07 4.07 18.87
C ILE A 143 11.51 3.21 17.74
N ARG A 144 10.21 3.29 17.47
CA ARG A 144 9.55 2.47 16.44
C ARG A 144 10.00 2.87 15.03
N LEU A 145 10.11 4.18 14.78
CA LEU A 145 10.68 4.71 13.54
C LEU A 145 12.15 4.34 13.38
N LEU A 146 12.93 4.36 14.47
CA LEU A 146 14.32 3.92 14.43
C LEU A 146 14.43 2.45 14.02
N VAL A 147 13.63 1.56 14.64
CA VAL A 147 13.60 0.13 14.31
C VAL A 147 13.21 -0.10 12.85
N LEU A 148 12.13 0.56 12.39
CA LEU A 148 11.69 0.48 10.99
C LEU A 148 12.79 0.98 10.03
N GLY A 149 13.35 2.15 10.30
CA GLY A 149 14.36 2.80 9.45
C GLY A 149 15.69 2.07 9.41
N SER A 150 16.06 1.34 10.48
CA SER A 150 17.28 0.51 10.52
C SER A 150 17.12 -0.86 9.88
N SER A 151 15.89 -1.25 9.51
CA SER A 151 15.64 -2.57 8.95
C SER A 151 16.24 -2.71 7.54
N TYR A 152 16.80 -3.88 7.26
CA TYR A 152 17.28 -4.24 5.92
C TYR A 152 16.18 -4.08 4.86
N VAL A 153 14.94 -4.40 5.22
CA VAL A 153 13.77 -4.25 4.35
C VAL A 153 13.60 -2.81 3.88
N MET A 154 13.63 -1.83 4.77
CA MET A 154 13.44 -0.43 4.39
C MET A 154 14.65 0.17 3.67
N LEU A 155 15.87 -0.24 4.03
CA LEU A 155 17.09 0.27 3.41
C LEU A 155 17.35 -0.30 2.01
N VAL A 156 17.02 -1.58 1.79
CA VAL A 156 17.32 -2.30 0.55
C VAL A 156 16.09 -2.62 -0.28
N PHE A 157 15.02 -3.23 0.26
CA PHE A 157 13.86 -3.59 -0.55
C PHE A 157 12.91 -2.41 -0.80
N GLY A 158 12.72 -1.54 0.19
CA GLY A 158 11.82 -0.39 0.11
C GLY A 158 12.23 0.67 -0.91
N THR A 159 13.49 0.67 -1.35
CA THR A 159 14.03 1.61 -2.35
C THR A 159 13.98 1.07 -3.78
N ARG A 160 13.53 -0.18 -3.95
CA ARG A 160 13.54 -0.91 -5.22
C ARG A 160 12.13 -1.07 -5.74
N THR A 161 11.98 -1.12 -7.05
CA THR A 161 10.69 -1.14 -7.74
C THR A 161 10.05 -2.53 -7.73
N PHE A 162 9.97 -3.15 -6.55
CA PHE A 162 9.25 -4.41 -6.35
C PHE A 162 7.77 -4.15 -6.11
N SER A 163 6.93 -4.98 -6.72
CA SER A 163 5.52 -5.05 -6.34
C SER A 163 5.31 -5.50 -4.89
N ASN A 164 6.25 -6.25 -4.30
CA ASN A 164 6.25 -6.56 -2.86
C ASN A 164 6.43 -5.29 -2.00
N SER A 165 7.30 -4.37 -2.42
CA SER A 165 7.51 -3.10 -1.71
C SER A 165 6.27 -2.20 -1.82
N LEU A 166 5.56 -2.23 -2.96
CA LEU A 166 4.27 -1.57 -3.09
C LEU A 166 3.19 -2.20 -2.23
N GLU A 167 3.11 -3.53 -2.17
CA GLU A 167 2.20 -4.25 -1.27
C GLU A 167 2.43 -3.81 0.18
N MET A 168 3.69 -3.78 0.64
CA MET A 168 4.04 -3.27 1.98
C MET A 168 3.58 -1.82 2.21
N ILE A 169 3.79 -0.92 1.24
CA ILE A 169 3.35 0.47 1.34
C ILE A 169 1.84 0.58 1.43
N LEU A 170 1.12 -0.10 0.53
CA LEU A 170 -0.35 -0.11 0.50
C LEU A 170 -0.93 -0.70 1.78
N THR A 171 -0.37 -1.82 2.28
CA THR A 171 -0.80 -2.44 3.53
C THR A 171 -0.53 -1.52 4.72
N SER A 172 0.64 -0.86 4.79
CA SER A 172 0.96 0.06 5.88
C SER A 172 0.00 1.25 5.92
N PHE A 173 -0.36 1.79 4.76
CA PHE A 173 -1.29 2.91 4.64
C PHE A 173 -2.72 2.48 4.97
N LEU A 174 -3.16 1.31 4.45
CA LEU A 174 -4.45 0.70 4.78
C LEU A 174 -4.60 0.52 6.30
N LEU A 175 -3.57 -0.03 6.96
CA LEU A 175 -3.54 -0.22 8.40
C LEU A 175 -3.67 1.12 9.15
N CYS A 176 -2.96 2.16 8.72
CA CYS A 176 -3.07 3.49 9.31
C CYS A 176 -4.49 4.07 9.19
N LEU A 177 -5.10 3.98 8.01
CA LEU A 177 -6.47 4.47 7.78
C LEU A 177 -7.47 3.74 8.67
N VAL A 178 -7.37 2.41 8.72
CA VAL A 178 -8.23 1.57 9.55
C VAL A 178 -8.05 1.90 11.03
N ALA A 179 -6.81 2.05 11.50
CA ALA A 179 -6.51 2.36 12.89
C ALA A 179 -7.12 3.71 13.33
N GLU A 180 -7.05 4.74 12.48
CA GLU A 180 -7.71 6.03 12.74
C GLU A 180 -9.25 5.90 12.78
N CYS A 181 -9.84 5.15 11.84
CA CYS A 181 -11.29 4.89 11.82
C CYS A 181 -11.76 4.08 13.04
N MET A 182 -10.95 3.12 13.49
CA MET A 182 -11.23 2.29 14.66
C MET A 182 -11.25 3.14 15.93
N LEU A 183 -10.25 3.99 16.15
CA LEU A 183 -10.21 4.87 17.31
C LEU A 183 -11.43 5.80 17.33
N LEU A 184 -11.71 6.49 16.21
CA LEU A 184 -12.84 7.40 16.10
C LEU A 184 -14.16 6.66 16.39
N SER A 185 -14.40 5.52 15.76
CA SER A 185 -15.63 4.75 15.97
C SER A 185 -15.78 4.30 17.42
N ASN A 186 -14.71 3.80 18.04
CA ASN A 186 -14.75 3.38 19.44
C ASN A 186 -15.08 4.54 20.38
N THR A 187 -14.53 5.74 20.13
CA THR A 187 -14.85 6.93 20.94
C THR A 187 -16.30 7.36 20.78
N VAL A 188 -16.82 7.39 19.54
CA VAL A 188 -18.20 7.80 19.26
C VAL A 188 -19.21 6.79 19.81
N ILE A 189 -18.95 5.49 19.65
CA ILE A 189 -19.79 4.42 20.21
C ILE A 189 -19.87 4.54 21.72
N LYS A 190 -18.73 4.68 22.40
CA LYS A 190 -18.67 4.85 23.86
C LYS A 190 -19.44 6.09 24.33
N GLN A 191 -19.32 7.21 23.63
CA GLN A 191 -20.06 8.43 23.94
C GLN A 191 -21.57 8.27 23.69
N SER A 192 -21.95 7.61 22.61
CA SER A 192 -23.36 7.33 22.26
C SER A 192 -24.03 6.46 23.32
N GLU A 193 -23.36 5.41 23.80
CA GLU A 193 -23.87 4.55 24.88
C GLU A 193 -24.00 5.30 26.20
N LEU A 194 -22.99 6.10 26.57
CA LEU A 194 -23.05 6.92 27.78
C LEU A 194 -24.19 7.95 27.74
N LEU A 195 -24.42 8.58 26.59
CA LEU A 195 -25.56 9.48 26.41
C LEU A 195 -26.89 8.73 26.45
N GLN A 196 -26.94 7.50 25.93
CA GLN A 196 -28.13 6.66 25.98
C GLN A 196 -28.47 6.24 27.41
N ASP A 197 -27.48 5.92 28.24
CA ASP A 197 -27.69 5.58 29.65
C ASP A 197 -28.19 6.81 30.43
N LYS A 198 -27.56 7.98 30.24
CA LYS A 198 -28.04 9.25 30.82
C LYS A 198 -29.45 9.63 30.37
N TYR A 199 -29.81 9.33 29.12
CA TYR A 199 -31.16 9.57 28.61
C TYR A 199 -32.21 8.73 29.34
N LYS A 200 -31.89 7.47 29.67
CA LYS A 200 -32.77 6.56 30.41
C LYS A 200 -32.94 7.00 31.87
N GLU A 201 -31.87 7.50 32.50
CA GLU A 201 -31.88 7.98 33.88
C GLU A 201 -32.58 9.34 34.05
N ALA A 202 -32.58 10.18 33.02
CA ALA A 202 -33.16 11.52 33.08
C ALA A 202 -34.68 11.46 33.32
N THR A 203 -35.13 12.16 34.37
CA THR A 203 -36.55 12.28 34.73
C THR A 203 -37.23 13.48 34.06
N LYS A 204 -36.49 14.57 33.83
CA LYS A 204 -37.02 15.79 33.21
C LYS A 204 -37.01 15.71 31.68
N VAL A 205 -38.10 16.13 31.05
CA VAL A 205 -38.23 16.19 29.57
C VAL A 205 -37.18 17.10 28.95
N VAL A 206 -36.90 18.26 29.56
CA VAL A 206 -35.91 19.22 29.06
C VAL A 206 -34.50 18.60 29.00
N GLU A 207 -34.14 17.81 30.01
CA GLU A 207 -32.85 17.11 30.05
C GLU A 207 -32.77 16.02 28.98
N ARG A 208 -33.84 15.25 28.77
CA ARG A 208 -33.93 14.26 27.69
C ARG A 208 -33.75 14.89 26.31
N VAL A 209 -34.39 16.04 26.05
CA VAL A 209 -34.23 16.77 24.78
C VAL A 209 -32.80 17.26 24.60
N LYS A 210 -32.16 17.78 25.66
CA LYS A 210 -30.76 18.21 25.61
C LYS A 210 -29.82 17.04 25.29
N ILE A 211 -30.01 15.89 25.93
CA ILE A 211 -29.20 14.68 25.69
C ILE A 211 -29.42 14.15 24.28
N PHE A 212 -30.65 14.14 23.78
CA PHE A 212 -30.95 13.75 22.40
C PHE A 212 -30.21 14.65 21.40
N LYS A 213 -30.25 15.97 21.59
CA LYS A 213 -29.49 16.92 20.74
C LYS A 213 -27.98 16.64 20.77
N LEU A 214 -27.42 16.35 21.95
CA LEU A 214 -26.00 16.00 22.08
C LEU A 214 -25.66 14.69 21.35
N ARG A 215 -26.53 13.69 21.42
CA ARG A 215 -26.34 12.41 20.73
C ARG A 215 -26.41 12.58 19.21
N SER A 216 -27.39 13.33 18.73
CA SER A 216 -27.53 13.62 17.28
C SER A 216 -26.41 14.50 16.74
N ALA A 217 -25.70 15.24 17.61
CA ALA A 217 -24.54 16.04 17.24
C ALA A 217 -23.22 15.24 17.19
N LEU A 218 -23.23 13.95 17.54
CA LEU A 218 -22.05 13.10 17.42
C LEU A 218 -21.64 12.95 15.95
N PRO A 219 -20.33 12.95 15.64
CA PRO A 219 -19.87 12.88 14.26
C PRO A 219 -20.18 11.51 13.64
N PRO A 220 -20.46 11.47 12.31
CA PRO A 220 -20.61 10.20 11.61
C PRO A 220 -19.29 9.44 11.65
N HIS A 221 -19.38 8.13 11.91
CA HIS A 221 -18.20 7.26 12.01
C HIS A 221 -18.30 5.99 11.17
N SER A 222 -19.51 5.53 10.82
CA SER A 222 -19.76 4.24 10.18
C SER A 222 -19.21 4.09 8.76
N PHE A 223 -18.95 5.16 8.01
CA PHE A 223 -18.47 5.07 6.62
C PHE A 223 -17.24 5.94 6.33
N ASN A 224 -16.58 6.42 7.38
CA ASN A 224 -15.43 7.30 7.23
C ASN A 224 -14.33 6.61 6.45
N ARG A 225 -13.87 7.27 5.37
CA ARG A 225 -12.82 6.80 4.47
C ARG A 225 -13.11 5.46 3.77
N CYS A 226 -14.38 5.02 3.73
CA CYS A 226 -14.78 3.75 3.09
C CYS A 226 -14.29 3.67 1.64
N PHE A 227 -14.54 4.71 0.85
CA PHE A 227 -14.11 4.78 -0.56
C PHE A 227 -12.60 4.62 -0.73
N LEU A 228 -11.81 5.30 0.11
CA LEU A 228 -10.35 5.22 0.05
C LEU A 228 -9.84 3.82 0.43
N ILE A 229 -10.38 3.23 1.51
CA ILE A 229 -10.03 1.88 1.96
C ILE A 229 -10.40 0.85 0.88
N ALA A 230 -11.60 0.94 0.32
CA ALA A 230 -12.05 0.06 -0.76
C ALA A 230 -11.17 0.17 -2.01
N SER A 231 -10.85 1.40 -2.44
CA SER A 231 -9.98 1.65 -3.59
C SER A 231 -8.57 1.10 -3.37
N LEU A 232 -7.99 1.28 -2.18
CA LEU A 232 -6.68 0.73 -1.84
C LEU A 232 -6.65 -0.80 -1.90
N CYS A 233 -7.72 -1.47 -1.44
CA CYS A 233 -7.83 -2.92 -1.54
C CYS A 233 -7.84 -3.40 -2.99
N VAL A 234 -8.58 -2.71 -3.86
CA VAL A 234 -8.58 -3.04 -5.29
C VAL A 234 -7.20 -2.84 -5.90
N VAL A 235 -6.58 -1.66 -5.70
CA VAL A 235 -5.23 -1.37 -6.21
C VAL A 235 -4.21 -2.38 -5.68
N GLY A 236 -4.32 -2.79 -4.42
CA GLY A 236 -3.50 -3.82 -3.82
C GLY A 236 -3.64 -5.17 -4.52
N ILE A 237 -4.87 -5.63 -4.75
CA ILE A 237 -5.17 -6.90 -5.45
C ILE A 237 -4.66 -6.89 -6.90
N PHE A 238 -4.79 -5.76 -7.61
CA PHE A 238 -4.25 -5.61 -8.96
C PHE A 238 -2.71 -5.57 -8.98
N ASN A 239 -2.08 -4.93 -7.99
CA ASN A 239 -0.62 -4.99 -7.85
C ASN A 239 -0.14 -6.44 -7.63
N ARG A 240 -0.75 -7.15 -6.68
CA ARG A 240 -0.56 -8.58 -6.44
C ARG A 240 -1.80 -9.21 -5.78
N PRO A 241 -2.32 -10.35 -6.26
CA PRO A 241 -3.43 -11.04 -5.59
C PRO A 241 -3.13 -11.51 -4.16
N THR A 242 -1.85 -11.66 -3.79
CA THR A 242 -1.42 -11.94 -2.42
C THR A 242 -1.82 -10.85 -1.43
N PHE A 243 -2.06 -9.61 -1.90
CA PHE A 243 -2.51 -8.50 -1.08
C PHE A 243 -3.79 -8.83 -0.32
N LEU A 244 -4.63 -9.73 -0.86
CA LEU A 244 -5.84 -10.20 -0.20
C LEU A 244 -5.54 -10.76 1.20
N PHE A 245 -4.46 -11.51 1.39
CA PHE A 245 -4.10 -12.10 2.68
C PHE A 245 -3.67 -11.06 3.72
N PHE A 246 -3.09 -9.93 3.28
CA PHE A 246 -2.70 -8.85 4.18
C PHE A 246 -3.85 -7.87 4.44
N GLY A 247 -4.62 -7.52 3.41
CA GLY A 247 -5.71 -6.56 3.50
C GLY A 247 -6.97 -7.12 4.13
N MET A 248 -7.33 -8.39 3.88
CA MET A 248 -8.59 -8.98 4.35
C MET A 248 -8.71 -8.96 5.88
N PRO A 249 -7.73 -9.40 6.69
CA PRO A 249 -7.86 -9.31 8.15
C PRO A 249 -8.07 -7.87 8.63
N ILE A 250 -7.32 -6.92 8.06
CA ILE A 250 -7.37 -5.49 8.43
C ILE A 250 -8.77 -4.91 8.16
N VAL A 251 -9.32 -5.15 6.96
CA VAL A 251 -10.64 -4.66 6.57
C VAL A 251 -11.75 -5.40 7.31
N PHE A 252 -11.60 -6.70 7.53
CA PHE A 252 -12.59 -7.50 8.25
C PHE A 252 -12.77 -6.99 9.69
N PHE A 253 -11.66 -6.74 10.42
CA PHE A 253 -11.73 -6.12 11.75
C PHE A 253 -12.33 -4.72 11.72
N TRP A 254 -12.04 -3.94 10.68
CA TRP A 254 -12.60 -2.60 10.49
C TRP A 254 -14.13 -2.63 10.27
N LEU A 255 -14.64 -3.61 9.52
CA LEU A 255 -16.07 -3.80 9.28
C LEU A 255 -16.80 -4.25 10.56
N LEU A 256 -16.17 -5.13 11.35
CA LEU A 256 -16.67 -5.65 12.63
C LEU A 256 -16.68 -4.63 13.76
N ARG A 257 -16.14 -3.42 13.57
CA ARG A 257 -16.02 -2.45 14.66
C ARG A 257 -17.35 -2.14 15.33
N GLY A 258 -17.31 -2.12 16.66
CA GLY A 258 -18.50 -1.83 17.46
C GLY A 258 -19.50 -2.98 17.56
N LEU A 259 -19.31 -4.09 16.84
CA LEU A 259 -20.16 -5.27 16.99
C LEU A 259 -20.04 -5.78 18.43
N GLY A 260 -21.18 -6.04 19.08
CA GLY A 260 -21.25 -6.36 20.52
C GLY A 260 -21.50 -5.14 21.42
N SER A 261 -21.46 -3.92 20.89
CA SER A 261 -21.96 -2.73 21.58
C SER A 261 -23.50 -2.67 21.53
N ARG A 262 -24.13 -1.94 22.46
CA ARG A 262 -25.60 -1.72 22.46
C ARG A 262 -26.06 -0.83 21.31
N SER A 263 -25.12 -0.09 20.72
CA SER A 263 -25.41 0.93 19.69
C SER A 263 -25.29 0.44 18.25
N ILE A 264 -24.55 -0.65 18.01
CA ILE A 264 -24.26 -1.19 16.67
C ILE A 264 -24.83 -2.60 16.55
N THR A 265 -25.62 -2.81 15.51
CA THR A 265 -26.31 -4.08 15.24
C THR A 265 -25.65 -4.86 14.11
N PHE A 266 -26.10 -6.10 13.89
CA PHE A 266 -25.66 -6.90 12.74
C PHE A 266 -26.08 -6.28 11.40
N LEU A 267 -27.16 -5.49 11.37
CA LEU A 267 -27.57 -4.76 10.17
C LEU A 267 -26.50 -3.73 9.77
N ASP A 268 -25.93 -3.00 10.73
CA ASP A 268 -24.86 -2.03 10.46
C ASP A 268 -23.63 -2.69 9.84
N PHE A 269 -23.29 -3.91 10.28
CA PHE A 269 -22.22 -4.70 9.67
C PHE A 269 -22.52 -5.02 8.20
N ASN A 270 -23.71 -5.56 7.90
CA ASN A 270 -24.09 -5.90 6.52
C ASN A 270 -24.16 -4.66 5.61
N VAL A 271 -24.68 -3.53 6.11
CA VAL A 271 -24.71 -2.27 5.37
C VAL A 271 -23.30 -1.77 5.07
N ARG A 272 -22.36 -1.88 6.03
CA ARG A 272 -20.95 -1.53 5.79
C ARG A 272 -20.30 -2.43 4.75
N VAL A 273 -20.58 -3.75 4.78
CA VAL A 273 -20.09 -4.69 3.76
C VAL A 273 -20.62 -4.30 2.38
N LEU A 274 -21.94 -4.07 2.25
CA LEU A 274 -22.56 -3.67 0.99
C LEU A 274 -21.96 -2.37 0.46
N LEU A 275 -21.84 -1.35 1.30
CA LEU A 275 -21.27 -0.06 0.90
C LEU A 275 -19.77 -0.16 0.59
N PHE A 276 -19.03 -1.04 1.26
CA PHE A 276 -17.63 -1.31 0.93
C PHE A 276 -17.50 -1.93 -0.47
N ILE A 277 -18.36 -2.89 -0.81
CA ILE A 277 -18.42 -3.50 -2.15
C ILE A 277 -18.74 -2.42 -3.20
N LEU A 278 -19.80 -1.63 -2.98
CA LEU A 278 -20.17 -0.56 -3.91
C LEU A 278 -19.07 0.48 -4.07
N ALA A 279 -18.39 0.83 -2.97
CA ALA A 279 -17.28 1.78 -3.00
C ALA A 279 -16.02 1.24 -3.70
N SER A 280 -15.89 -0.09 -3.85
CA SER A 280 -14.78 -0.72 -4.59
C SER A 280 -14.97 -0.69 -6.11
N LEU A 281 -16.21 -0.61 -6.59
CA LEU A 281 -16.54 -0.72 -8.02
C LEU A 281 -15.83 0.31 -8.90
N PRO A 282 -15.70 1.61 -8.53
CA PRO A 282 -15.03 2.58 -9.39
C PRO A 282 -13.55 2.23 -9.61
N ALA A 283 -12.83 1.86 -8.54
CA ALA A 283 -11.43 1.46 -8.66
C ALA A 283 -11.28 0.16 -9.46
N LEU A 284 -12.22 -0.79 -9.29
CA LEU A 284 -12.25 -2.06 -10.01
C LEU A 284 -12.40 -1.84 -11.51
N VAL A 285 -13.36 -1.00 -11.91
CA VAL A 285 -13.60 -0.65 -13.31
C VAL A 285 -12.39 0.06 -13.89
N ILE A 286 -11.81 1.04 -13.20
CA ILE A 286 -10.62 1.77 -13.67
C ILE A 286 -9.44 0.81 -13.90
N CYS A 287 -9.12 -0.05 -12.92
CA CYS A 287 -7.98 -0.97 -13.06
C CYS A 287 -8.19 -1.97 -14.20
N THR A 288 -9.41 -2.52 -14.32
CA THR A 288 -9.76 -3.45 -15.41
C THR A 288 -9.69 -2.77 -16.77
N LEU A 289 -10.19 -1.53 -16.89
CA LEU A 289 -10.11 -0.75 -18.14
C LEU A 289 -8.66 -0.48 -18.55
N VAL A 290 -7.82 -0.06 -17.60
CA VAL A 290 -6.39 0.20 -17.86
C VAL A 290 -5.69 -1.06 -18.36
N ASP A 291 -5.92 -2.20 -17.73
CA ASP A 291 -5.34 -3.48 -18.17
C ASP A 291 -5.88 -3.87 -19.56
N SER A 292 -7.19 -3.78 -19.79
CA SER A 292 -7.84 -4.17 -21.05
C SER A 292 -7.36 -3.33 -22.24
N LEU A 293 -7.20 -2.02 -22.04
CA LEU A 293 -6.63 -1.09 -23.02
C LEU A 293 -5.16 -1.41 -23.30
N TYR A 294 -4.37 -1.68 -22.26
CA TYR A 294 -2.96 -1.97 -22.41
C TYR A 294 -2.70 -3.26 -23.19
N PHE A 295 -3.45 -4.32 -22.89
CA PHE A 295 -3.33 -5.62 -23.57
C PHE A 295 -4.10 -5.70 -24.89
N ARG A 296 -4.73 -4.59 -25.35
CA ARG A 296 -5.48 -4.47 -26.61
C ARG A 296 -6.69 -5.41 -26.72
N TYR A 297 -7.27 -5.82 -25.59
CA TYR A 297 -8.59 -6.49 -25.58
C TYR A 297 -9.73 -5.49 -25.79
N LEU A 298 -9.47 -4.22 -25.45
CA LEU A 298 -10.36 -3.12 -25.69
C LEU A 298 -9.57 -2.02 -26.41
N THR A 299 -10.14 -1.47 -27.47
CA THR A 299 -9.58 -0.34 -28.21
C THR A 299 -10.43 0.91 -28.03
N LEU A 300 -9.82 2.09 -28.18
CA LEU A 300 -10.55 3.36 -28.09
C LEU A 300 -11.62 3.48 -29.18
N GLU A 301 -11.38 2.88 -30.35
CA GLU A 301 -12.35 2.86 -31.47
C GLU A 301 -13.58 2.01 -31.14
N GLU A 302 -13.41 0.84 -30.52
CA GLU A 302 -14.53 0.00 -30.07
C GLU A 302 -15.37 0.71 -28.98
N ILE A 303 -14.70 1.48 -28.10
CA ILE A 303 -15.38 2.29 -27.09
C ILE A 303 -16.20 3.41 -27.76
N GLU A 304 -15.63 4.10 -28.73
CA GLU A 304 -16.30 5.18 -29.46
C GLU A 304 -17.51 4.68 -30.25
N LYS A 305 -17.38 3.50 -30.88
CA LYS A 305 -18.46 2.84 -31.62
C LYS A 305 -19.46 2.09 -30.73
N MET A 306 -19.21 2.02 -29.42
CA MET A 306 -20.00 1.27 -28.44
C MET A 306 -20.13 -0.23 -28.78
N GLU A 307 -19.15 -0.80 -29.49
CA GLU A 307 -19.05 -2.22 -29.85
C GLU A 307 -18.33 -3.01 -28.74
N ILE A 308 -18.85 -2.91 -27.51
CA ILE A 308 -18.21 -3.47 -26.33
C ILE A 308 -18.89 -4.79 -25.94
N SER A 309 -18.11 -5.88 -25.91
CA SER A 309 -18.55 -7.17 -25.36
C SER A 309 -17.90 -7.45 -23.99
N ILE A 310 -18.43 -8.44 -23.27
CA ILE A 310 -17.86 -8.86 -21.97
C ILE A 310 -16.44 -9.41 -22.15
N ASP A 311 -16.14 -10.01 -23.30
CA ASP A 311 -14.84 -10.63 -23.60
C ASP A 311 -13.72 -9.59 -23.83
N ASN A 312 -14.08 -8.32 -24.05
CA ASN A 312 -13.12 -7.22 -24.15
C ASN A 312 -12.50 -6.82 -22.81
N PHE A 313 -13.01 -7.31 -21.68
CA PHE A 313 -12.52 -6.94 -20.35
C PHE A 313 -11.60 -8.00 -19.75
N VAL A 314 -10.35 -7.61 -19.49
CA VAL A 314 -9.34 -8.45 -18.85
C VAL A 314 -9.32 -8.19 -17.35
N PHE A 315 -9.58 -9.24 -16.58
CA PHE A 315 -9.41 -9.22 -15.13
C PHE A 315 -8.15 -9.96 -14.71
N THR A 316 -7.01 -9.25 -14.72
CA THR A 316 -5.67 -9.81 -14.47
C THR A 316 -5.52 -10.55 -13.13
N PRO A 317 -6.14 -10.13 -11.99
CA PRO A 317 -6.01 -10.87 -10.73
C PRO A 317 -6.58 -12.29 -10.80
N LEU A 318 -7.69 -12.48 -11.52
CA LEU A 318 -8.28 -13.80 -11.71
C LEU A 318 -7.45 -14.67 -12.64
N ASN A 319 -6.89 -14.08 -13.70
CA ASN A 319 -5.97 -14.79 -14.60
C ASN A 319 -4.72 -15.27 -13.86
N PHE A 320 -4.17 -14.42 -12.98
CA PHE A 320 -3.07 -14.81 -12.09
C PHE A 320 -3.42 -16.00 -11.21
N ILE A 321 -4.60 -15.99 -10.56
CA ILE A 321 -5.04 -17.11 -9.71
C ILE A 321 -5.20 -18.39 -10.55
N ARG A 322 -5.87 -18.30 -11.71
CA ARG A 322 -6.06 -19.43 -12.63
C ARG A 322 -4.74 -20.01 -13.10
N TYR A 323 -3.76 -19.17 -13.41
CA TYR A 323 -2.44 -19.59 -13.84
C TYR A 323 -1.68 -20.36 -12.76
N ASN A 324 -1.66 -19.84 -11.52
CA ASN A 324 -0.87 -20.36 -10.40
C ASN A 324 -1.52 -21.56 -9.69
N ILE A 325 -2.84 -21.76 -9.84
CA ILE A 325 -3.50 -22.98 -9.34
C ILE A 325 -3.05 -24.23 -10.12
N ASN A 326 -2.66 -24.08 -11.39
CA ASN A 326 -2.20 -25.21 -12.20
C ASN A 326 -0.75 -25.59 -11.83
N PRO A 327 -0.50 -26.80 -11.27
CA PRO A 327 0.84 -27.23 -10.87
C PRO A 327 1.84 -27.28 -12.02
N ASP A 328 1.39 -27.57 -13.25
CA ASP A 328 2.26 -27.65 -14.44
C ASP A 328 2.87 -26.30 -14.80
N ASN A 329 2.15 -25.21 -14.50
CA ASN A 329 2.67 -23.85 -14.71
C ASN A 329 3.67 -23.48 -13.61
N THR A 330 3.36 -23.80 -12.36
CA THR A 330 4.25 -23.54 -11.22
C THR A 330 5.55 -24.32 -11.33
N ALA A 331 5.50 -25.57 -11.83
CA ALA A 331 6.68 -26.40 -12.04
C ALA A 331 7.69 -25.78 -13.02
N LYS A 332 7.23 -25.03 -14.03
CA LYS A 332 8.10 -24.32 -14.98
C LYS A 332 8.96 -23.24 -14.33
N HIS A 333 8.53 -22.72 -13.18
CA HIS A 333 9.20 -21.63 -12.46
C HIS A 333 9.96 -22.13 -11.22
N GLY A 334 10.01 -23.45 -11.01
CA GLY A 334 10.70 -24.08 -9.90
C GLY A 334 9.79 -24.39 -8.71
N ILE A 335 9.85 -25.64 -8.24
CA ILE A 335 9.18 -26.07 -7.01
C ILE A 335 10.21 -26.02 -5.88
N HIS A 336 9.86 -25.30 -4.81
CA HIS A 336 10.70 -25.24 -3.62
C HIS A 336 9.97 -25.87 -2.44
N ALA A 337 10.71 -26.58 -1.59
CA ALA A 337 10.14 -27.17 -0.39
C ALA A 337 9.74 -26.07 0.61
N TRP A 338 8.58 -26.22 1.24
CA TRP A 338 7.99 -25.19 2.11
C TRP A 338 8.90 -24.79 3.29
N TYR A 339 9.72 -25.70 3.80
CA TYR A 339 10.63 -25.42 4.91
C TYR A 339 11.72 -24.40 4.55
N LEU A 340 12.08 -24.27 3.26
CA LEU A 340 13.03 -23.26 2.80
C LEU A 340 12.50 -21.84 3.03
N HIS A 341 11.19 -21.64 2.93
CA HIS A 341 10.58 -20.34 3.21
C HIS A 341 10.81 -19.93 4.67
N VAL A 342 10.65 -20.87 5.61
CA VAL A 342 10.80 -20.60 7.05
C VAL A 342 12.26 -20.56 7.47
N LEU A 343 13.06 -21.54 7.08
CA LEU A 343 14.43 -21.74 7.56
C LEU A 343 15.46 -20.90 6.82
N VAL A 344 15.21 -20.54 5.56
CA VAL A 344 16.19 -19.82 4.71
C VAL A 344 15.67 -18.43 4.36
N ASN A 345 14.48 -18.33 3.75
CA ASN A 345 14.02 -17.05 3.21
C ASN A 345 13.70 -16.03 4.29
N ILE A 346 13.05 -16.42 5.40
CA ILE A 346 12.74 -15.49 6.49
C ILE A 346 14.02 -14.91 7.12
N PRO A 347 15.02 -15.71 7.53
CA PRO A 347 16.30 -15.18 8.01
C PRO A 347 17.03 -14.34 6.95
N LEU A 348 16.99 -14.73 5.68
CA LEU A 348 17.64 -13.96 4.61
C LEU A 348 17.00 -12.58 4.38
N LEU A 349 15.67 -12.52 4.37
CA LEU A 349 14.91 -11.30 4.06
C LEU A 349 14.79 -10.35 5.25
N PHE A 350 14.62 -10.91 6.46
CA PHE A 350 14.29 -10.15 7.66
C PHE A 350 15.35 -10.24 8.76
N ASN A 351 16.39 -11.06 8.58
CA ASN A 351 17.45 -11.28 9.57
C ASN A 351 16.83 -11.60 10.95
N ILE A 352 17.39 -11.06 12.02
CA ILE A 352 16.92 -11.28 13.38
C ILE A 352 15.47 -10.80 13.61
N LEU A 353 14.97 -9.84 12.81
CA LEU A 353 13.59 -9.36 12.92
C LEU A 353 12.59 -10.45 12.53
N GLY A 354 12.93 -11.29 11.55
CA GLY A 354 12.08 -12.42 11.15
C GLY A 354 11.90 -13.43 12.28
N ILE A 355 13.00 -13.77 12.96
CA ILE A 355 12.99 -14.69 14.10
C ILE A 355 12.17 -14.10 15.26
N VAL A 356 12.43 -12.83 15.61
CA VAL A 356 11.68 -12.13 16.66
C VAL A 356 10.18 -12.06 16.34
N ALA A 357 9.81 -11.83 15.07
CA ALA A 357 8.42 -11.81 14.65
C ALA A 357 7.73 -13.17 14.82
N ILE A 358 8.37 -14.27 14.39
CA ILE A 358 7.81 -15.63 14.56
C ILE A 358 7.64 -15.96 16.04
N VAL A 359 8.67 -15.72 16.86
CA VAL A 359 8.62 -16.00 18.30
C VAL A 359 7.52 -15.17 18.97
N SER A 360 7.41 -13.89 18.62
CA SER A 360 6.38 -13.00 19.16
C SER A 360 4.97 -13.45 18.77
N ALA A 361 4.78 -13.86 17.51
CA ALA A 361 3.50 -14.39 17.04
C ALA A 361 3.11 -15.69 17.75
N PHE A 362 4.07 -16.60 17.93
CA PHE A 362 3.89 -17.82 18.71
C PHE A 362 3.46 -17.49 20.14
N LEU A 363 4.23 -16.65 20.86
CA LEU A 363 3.91 -16.25 22.22
C LEU A 363 2.55 -15.54 22.34
N PHE A 364 2.11 -14.81 21.30
CA PHE A 364 0.80 -14.15 21.29
C PHE A 364 -0.35 -15.14 21.12
N LEU A 365 -0.18 -16.20 20.33
CA LEU A 365 -1.22 -17.23 20.12
C LEU A 365 -1.41 -18.13 21.34
N PHE A 366 -0.35 -18.35 22.12
CA PHE A 366 -0.36 -19.19 23.32
C PHE A 366 -0.55 -18.40 24.63
N ARG A 367 -1.00 -17.15 24.53
CA ARG A 367 -1.34 -16.29 25.66
C ARG A 367 -2.80 -15.90 25.59
#